data_AF-A0A9W6YIR6-F1
#
_entry.id   AF-A0A9W6YIR6-F1
#
_cell.length_a   1.000
_cell.length_b   1.000
_cell.length_c   1.000
_cell.angle_alpha   90.00
_cell.angle_beta   90.00
_cell.angle_gamma   90.00
#
_symmetry.space_group_name_H-M   'P 1'
#
loop_
_entity.id
_entity.type
_entity.pdbx_description
1 polymer ?
#
loop_
_entity_poly.entity_id
_entity_poly.type
_entity_poly.pdbx_seq_one_letter_code
_entity_poly.pdbx_strand_id
1 'polypeptide(L)'
;MTKKKEKREEFTMNYAGSGRNKKETRKWLQLWRNENEPLSSVAAKLGVHSLPHDVAIKSENWGAFVKYRKMVNLAESGRNYAFFGTGYQTEKKTKEHLLKWLLRASL
;
A
#
# COMPACT_ATOMS: atom_id res chain seq x y z
N MET A 1 -30.34 16.65 -16.55
CA MET A 1 -29.42 15.72 -15.86
C MET A 1 -28.02 15.94 -16.41
N THR A 2 -27.29 16.92 -15.90
CA THR A 2 -25.96 17.29 -16.39
C THR A 2 -24.90 16.52 -15.60
N LYS A 3 -24.22 15.60 -16.31
CA LYS A 3 -23.05 14.86 -15.81
C LYS A 3 -21.98 15.87 -15.40
N LYS A 4 -21.72 16.02 -14.09
CA LYS A 4 -20.51 16.68 -13.59
C LYS A 4 -19.32 15.83 -14.03
N LYS A 5 -18.64 16.26 -15.09
CA LYS A 5 -17.27 15.82 -15.39
C LYS A 5 -16.41 16.36 -14.24
N GLU A 6 -16.17 15.51 -13.26
CA GLU A 6 -15.18 15.76 -12.22
C GLU A 6 -13.83 15.89 -12.93
N LYS A 7 -13.36 17.13 -13.01
CA LYS A 7 -12.05 17.50 -13.52
C LYS A 7 -11.05 16.87 -12.56
N ARG A 8 -10.54 15.68 -12.89
CA ARG A 8 -9.36 15.12 -12.23
C ARG A 8 -8.21 16.05 -12.57
N GLU A 9 -7.96 17.01 -11.68
CA GLU A 9 -6.75 17.82 -11.75
C GLU A 9 -5.57 16.87 -11.65
N GLU A 10 -4.92 16.61 -12.79
CA GLU A 10 -3.61 15.97 -12.86
C GLU A 10 -2.61 16.94 -12.24
N PHE A 11 -2.59 16.96 -10.90
CA PHE A 11 -1.66 17.75 -10.13
C PHE A 11 -0.31 17.05 -10.23
N THR A 12 0.47 17.43 -11.25
CA THR A 12 1.88 17.06 -11.39
C THR A 12 2.68 17.80 -10.32
N MET A 13 2.52 17.41 -9.05
CA MET A 13 3.39 17.91 -7.99
C MET A 13 4.75 17.24 -8.17
N ASN A 14 5.75 18.03 -8.57
CA ASN A 14 7.13 17.61 -8.54
C ASN A 14 7.48 17.26 -7.08
N TYR A 15 7.58 15.95 -6.80
CA TYR A 15 7.94 15.44 -5.48
C TYR A 15 9.43 15.63 -5.16
N ALA A 16 10.24 16.11 -6.11
CA ALA A 16 11.67 16.39 -5.92
C ALA A 16 11.85 17.78 -5.29
N GLY A 17 12.41 17.82 -4.08
CA GLY A 17 12.59 19.07 -3.36
C GLY A 17 12.87 18.86 -1.89
N SER A 18 14.10 18.43 -1.58
CA SER A 18 14.88 18.79 -0.39
C SER A 18 14.11 19.56 0.68
N GLY A 19 13.42 18.84 1.59
CA GLY A 19 12.82 19.46 2.78
C GLY A 19 11.40 19.06 3.15
N ARG A 20 10.85 17.92 2.69
CA ARG A 20 9.49 17.52 3.10
C ARG A 20 9.41 16.86 4.48
N ASN A 21 8.51 17.41 5.29
CA ASN A 21 8.09 16.92 6.60
C ASN A 21 7.52 15.49 6.47
N LYS A 22 8.20 14.49 7.04
CA LYS A 22 7.82 13.06 7.02
C LYS A 22 6.33 12.79 7.30
N LYS A 23 5.67 13.69 8.04
CA LYS A 23 4.23 13.65 8.37
C LYS A 23 3.34 13.85 7.14
N GLU A 24 3.67 14.78 6.25
CA GLU A 24 2.85 15.07 5.05
C GLU A 24 2.91 13.93 4.04
N THR A 25 4.10 13.41 3.77
CA THR A 25 4.27 12.24 2.90
C THR A 25 3.43 11.07 3.41
N ARG A 26 3.40 10.83 4.73
CA ARG A 26 2.55 9.78 5.32
C ARG A 26 1.06 10.02 5.08
N LYS A 27 0.58 11.27 5.20
CA LYS A 27 -0.83 11.61 4.92
C LYS A 27 -1.19 11.29 3.48
N TRP A 28 -0.35 11.68 2.52
CA TRP A 28 -0.58 11.39 1.10
C TRP A 28 -0.58 9.89 0.78
N LEU A 29 0.40 9.14 1.30
CA LEU A 29 0.42 7.69 1.13
C LEU A 29 -0.82 7.01 1.71
N GLN A 30 -1.35 7.54 2.81
CA GLN A 30 -2.57 7.02 3.43
C GLN A 30 -3.82 7.41 2.64
N LEU A 31 -3.89 8.62 2.10
CA LEU A 31 -4.96 9.05 1.19
C LEU A 31 -5.05 8.13 -0.02
N TRP A 32 -3.94 7.95 -0.75
CA TRP A 32 -3.89 7.07 -1.92
C TRP A 32 -4.22 5.62 -1.61
N ARG A 33 -3.89 5.15 -0.41
CA ARG A 33 -4.27 3.81 0.04
C ARG A 33 -5.78 3.73 0.26
N ASN A 34 -6.39 4.74 0.87
CA ASN A 34 -7.84 4.78 1.08
C ASN A 34 -8.62 4.90 -0.24
N GLU A 35 -8.04 5.57 -1.23
CA GLU A 35 -8.57 5.68 -2.60
C GLU A 35 -8.33 4.41 -3.44
N ASN A 36 -7.65 3.39 -2.91
CA ASN A 36 -7.22 2.20 -3.64
C ASN A 36 -6.46 2.51 -4.94
N GLU A 37 -5.61 3.54 -4.92
CA GLU A 37 -4.78 3.88 -6.07
C GLU A 37 -3.82 2.73 -6.42
N PRO A 38 -3.70 2.30 -7.68
CA PRO A 38 -2.78 1.25 -8.06
C PRO A 38 -1.31 1.69 -7.89
N LEU A 39 -0.44 0.70 -7.65
CA LEU A 39 1.00 0.93 -7.47
C LEU A 39 1.64 1.69 -8.66
N SER A 40 1.20 1.43 -9.89
CA SER A 40 1.68 2.11 -11.09
C SER A 40 1.33 3.60 -11.09
N SER A 41 0.10 3.96 -10.71
CA SER A 41 -0.36 5.34 -10.57
C SER A 41 0.47 6.09 -9.52
N VAL A 42 0.69 5.48 -8.35
CA VAL A 42 1.50 6.08 -7.28
C VAL A 42 2.97 6.18 -7.68
N ALA A 43 3.53 5.19 -8.38
CA ALA A 43 4.88 5.27 -8.94
C ALA A 43 5.03 6.45 -9.91
N ALA A 44 4.01 6.69 -10.74
CA ALA A 44 3.99 7.81 -11.69
C ALA A 44 3.90 9.15 -10.97
N LYS A 45 2.99 9.26 -9.98
CA LYS A 45 2.86 10.45 -9.12
C LYS A 45 4.16 10.78 -8.39
N LEU A 46 4.89 9.76 -7.92
CA LEU A 46 6.19 9.92 -7.25
C LEU A 46 7.38 10.11 -8.20
N GLY A 47 7.15 10.08 -9.52
CA GLY A 47 8.19 10.25 -10.54
C GLY A 47 9.20 9.10 -10.60
N VAL A 48 8.83 7.90 -10.12
CA VAL A 48 9.70 6.72 -10.13
C VAL A 48 9.29 5.65 -11.16
N HIS A 49 8.16 5.84 -11.84
CA HIS A 49 7.60 4.85 -12.77
C HIS A 49 8.42 4.66 -14.05
N SER A 50 8.90 5.76 -14.63
CA SER A 50 9.57 5.76 -15.94
C SER A 50 11.10 5.80 -15.82
N LEU A 51 11.64 5.60 -14.63
CA LEU A 51 13.08 5.61 -14.38
C LEU A 51 13.63 4.17 -14.42
N PRO A 52 14.81 3.96 -15.03
CA PRO A 52 15.60 2.75 -14.81
C PRO A 52 15.76 2.49 -13.31
N HIS A 53 15.76 1.23 -12.89
CA HIS A 53 15.72 0.88 -11.46
C HIS A 53 16.86 1.52 -10.65
N ASP A 54 18.06 1.51 -11.21
CA ASP A 54 19.29 2.11 -10.66
C ASP A 54 19.22 3.63 -10.50
N VAL A 55 18.41 4.31 -11.32
CA VAL A 55 18.11 5.74 -11.21
C VAL A 55 16.98 5.97 -10.22
N ALA A 56 15.94 5.13 -10.26
CA ALA A 56 14.79 5.21 -9.37
C ALA A 56 15.19 5.09 -7.90
N ILE A 57 16.10 4.17 -7.55
CA ILE A 57 16.57 3.98 -6.16
C ILE A 57 17.31 5.20 -5.59
N LYS A 58 17.87 6.05 -6.45
CA LYS A 58 18.57 7.29 -6.07
C LYS A 58 17.62 8.48 -5.94
N SER A 59 16.37 8.34 -6.37
CA SER A 59 15.35 9.39 -6.23
C SER A 59 15.00 9.59 -4.76
N GLU A 60 14.84 10.87 -4.36
CA GLU A 60 14.35 11.26 -3.03
C GLU A 60 13.01 10.58 -2.67
N ASN A 61 12.21 10.23 -3.69
CA ASN A 61 10.87 9.69 -3.54
C ASN A 61 10.80 8.17 -3.54
N TRP A 62 11.93 7.48 -3.76
CA TRP A 62 11.99 6.03 -3.74
C TRP A 62 11.52 5.44 -2.41
N GLY A 63 11.96 6.04 -1.29
CA GLY A 63 11.54 5.63 0.04
C GLY A 63 10.02 5.73 0.26
N ALA A 64 9.38 6.74 -0.33
CA ALA A 64 7.93 6.90 -0.28
C ALA A 64 7.21 5.80 -1.08
N PHE A 65 7.73 5.48 -2.28
CA PHE A 65 7.19 4.41 -3.12
C PHE A 65 7.32 3.04 -2.45
N VAL A 66 8.50 2.71 -1.91
CA VAL A 66 8.72 1.45 -1.18
C VAL A 66 7.77 1.32 0.01
N LYS A 67 7.55 2.41 0.73
CA LYS A 67 6.62 2.44 1.86
C LYS A 67 5.17 2.21 1.42
N TYR A 68 4.75 2.84 0.32
CA TYR A 68 3.41 2.63 -0.25
C TYR A 68 3.22 1.18 -0.69
N ARG A 69 4.19 0.61 -1.41
CA ARG A 69 4.19 -0.80 -1.80
C ARG A 69 4.01 -1.74 -0.62
N LYS A 70 4.71 -1.47 0.49
CA LYS A 70 4.56 -2.24 1.73
C LYS A 70 3.15 -2.12 2.32
N MET A 71 2.53 -0.93 2.27
CA MET A 71 1.16 -0.72 2.77
C MET A 71 0.11 -1.47 1.96
N VAL A 72 0.27 -1.53 0.64
CA VAL A 72 -0.59 -2.30 -0.27
C VAL A 72 -0.43 -3.79 -0.01
N ASN A 73 0.81 -4.30 0.00
CA ASN A 73 1.08 -5.71 0.26
C ASN A 73 0.53 -6.17 1.62
N LEU A 74 0.69 -5.37 2.68
CA LEU A 74 0.14 -5.68 4.01
C LEU A 74 -1.40 -5.64 4.06
N ALA A 75 -2.03 -4.86 3.18
CA ALA A 75 -3.49 -4.84 3.06
C ALA A 75 -3.99 -6.13 2.39
N GLU A 76 -3.32 -6.55 1.32
CA GLU A 76 -3.65 -7.77 0.56
C GLU A 76 -3.34 -9.05 1.34
N SER A 77 -2.18 -9.11 1.99
CA SER A 77 -1.77 -10.27 2.78
C SER A 77 -2.51 -10.36 4.12
N GLY A 78 -3.22 -9.31 4.53
CA GLY A 78 -3.67 -9.12 5.91
C GLY A 78 -2.52 -8.89 6.88
N ARG A 79 -2.84 -8.40 8.09
CA ARG A 79 -1.84 -8.31 9.18
C ARG A 79 -1.51 -9.72 9.67
N ASN A 80 -0.21 -10.02 9.79
CA ASN A 80 0.28 -11.20 10.49
C ASN A 80 -0.34 -11.22 11.89
N TYR A 81 -1.03 -12.30 12.22
CA TYR A 81 -1.76 -12.45 13.48
C TYR A 81 -1.15 -13.54 14.36
N ALA A 82 -0.95 -14.73 13.81
CA ALA A 82 -0.38 -15.86 14.52
C ALA A 82 0.56 -16.67 13.61
N PHE A 83 1.54 -17.36 14.20
CA PHE A 83 2.45 -18.25 13.49
C PHE A 83 2.10 -19.70 13.79
N PHE A 84 1.73 -20.47 12.76
CA PHE A 84 1.46 -21.91 12.88
C PHE A 84 1.49 -22.60 11.52
N GLY A 85 1.74 -23.91 11.52
CA GLY A 85 1.94 -24.68 10.28
C GLY A 85 3.22 -24.26 9.57
N THR A 86 3.11 -23.76 8.34
CA THR A 86 4.24 -23.37 7.48
C THR A 86 4.57 -21.87 7.50
N GLY A 87 3.90 -21.05 8.31
CA GLY A 87 4.21 -19.61 8.37
C GLY A 87 3.22 -18.74 9.14
N TYR A 88 3.40 -17.42 8.99
CA TYR A 88 2.48 -16.42 9.53
C TYR A 88 1.12 -16.46 8.82
N GLN A 89 0.06 -16.44 9.62
CA GLN A 89 -1.32 -16.47 9.17
C GLN A 89 -2.03 -15.18 9.57
N THR A 90 -3.08 -14.84 8.81
CA THR A 90 -3.97 -13.72 9.12
C THR A 90 -4.93 -14.07 10.24
N GLU A 91 -5.55 -13.06 10.88
CA GLU A 91 -6.57 -13.28 11.91
C GLU A 91 -7.74 -14.12 11.37
N LYS A 92 -8.20 -13.86 10.14
CA LYS A 92 -9.25 -14.63 9.48
C LYS A 92 -8.87 -16.11 9.37
N LYS A 93 -7.70 -16.41 8.79
CA LYS A 93 -7.21 -17.79 8.67
C LYS A 93 -7.01 -18.45 10.04
N THR A 94 -6.56 -17.68 11.03
CA THR A 94 -6.39 -18.17 12.41
C THR A 94 -7.74 -18.59 13.01
N LYS A 95 -8.77 -17.75 12.88
CA LYS A 95 -10.13 -18.07 13.34
C LYS A 95 -10.72 -19.26 12.61
N GLU A 96 -10.53 -19.36 11.29
CA GLU A 96 -10.96 -20.53 10.51
C GLU A 96 -10.28 -21.82 11.00
N HIS A 97 -8.98 -21.78 11.30
CA HIS A 97 -8.26 -22.93 11.84
C HIS A 97 -8.74 -23.32 13.25
N LEU A 98 -8.95 -22.34 14.12
CA LEU A 98 -9.50 -22.59 15.46
C LEU A 98 -10.90 -23.22 15.41
N LEU A 99 -11.78 -22.71 14.53
CA LEU A 99 -13.11 -23.29 14.32
C LEU A 99 -13.04 -24.74 13.84
N LYS A 100 -12.14 -25.04 12.89
CA LYS A 100 -11.91 -26.42 12.42
C LYS A 100 -11.44 -27.34 13.55
N TRP A 101 -10.58 -26.86 14.45
CA TRP A 101 -10.13 -27.64 15.60
C TRP A 101 -11.25 -27.91 16.59
N LEU A 102 -12.06 -26.89 16.91
CA LEU A 102 -13.22 -27.05 17.80
C LEU A 102 -14.21 -28.08 17.26
N LEU A 103 -14.56 -28.00 15.97
CA LEU A 103 -15.46 -28.94 15.32
C LEU A 103 -14.93 -30.37 15.28
N ARG A 104 -13.60 -30.54 15.20
CA ARG A 104 -12.95 -31.86 15.23
C ARG A 104 -12.87 -32.44 16.65
N ALA A 105 -12.76 -31.59 17.66
CA ALA A 105 -12.71 -32.00 19.07
C ALA A 105 -14.09 -32.28 19.68
N SER A 106 -15.18 -31.90 19.00
CA SER A 106 -16.57 -32.12 19.43
C SER A 106 -17.22 -33.38 18.82
N LEU A 107 -16.43 -34.26 18.21
CA LEU A 107 -16.83 -35.55 17.62
C LEU A 107 -16.12 -36.69 18.37
#